data_AF-A0A7M7KWA7-F1
#
_entry.id   AF-A0A7M7KWA7-F1
#
_cell.length_a   1.000
_cell.length_b   1.000
_cell.length_c   1.000
_cell.angle_alpha   90.00
_cell.angle_beta   90.00
_cell.angle_gamma   90.00
#
_symmetry.space_group_name_H-M   'P 1'
#
loop_
_entity.id
_entity.type
_entity.pdbx_description
1 polymer ?
#
loop_
_entity_poly.entity_id
_entity_poly.type
_entity_poly.pdbx_seq_one_letter_code
_entity_poly.pdbx_strand_id
1 'polypeptide(L)'
;MLLDTERQALKRFIEEGGRLLVMLGDGGEKRFQTNINVLLEEYGLMVNSDVVIRNVYHKYFHPKEAFVNNGVLNRALLELAGKRVDSAQEKRNSQGLAFVYPYGATLNVSRNSIALLSTGTACFPLQRPVCALHQGPNSGRIVVLGSCHMLADLYIDKEENNKIQDIIMQLLTREDVKLNQIDARDPDITDYTTVPDIAYLADRPLGCLDESEELPSDYMNLFELNLFKLDNLALPTVLDSYEELQIKHEPLGLIRPHFDSPFPPLIPSVFPPQFRALKDPGLELFDLDEEFSSQMERLAQLTNRCTDDDLDYYILEAGEILGVFQNSSVKRQAAAVLDHIFTQVCEFKKLNQD
;
A
#
# COMPACT_ATOMS: atom_id res chain seq x y z
N MET A 1 -14.36 -10.67 26.71
CA MET A 1 -14.23 -9.20 26.82
C MET A 1 -13.94 -8.84 28.26
N LEU A 2 -13.02 -7.92 28.49
CA LEU A 2 -12.66 -7.37 29.80
C LEU A 2 -13.83 -6.59 30.39
N LEU A 3 -14.15 -6.91 31.64
CA LEU A 3 -15.15 -6.20 32.44
C LEU A 3 -14.64 -4.83 32.86
N ASP A 4 -15.55 -3.91 33.18
CA ASP A 4 -15.21 -2.56 33.59
C ASP A 4 -14.36 -2.54 34.87
N THR A 5 -14.63 -3.48 35.79
CA THR A 5 -13.86 -3.68 37.02
C THR A 5 -12.42 -4.12 36.75
N GLU A 6 -12.20 -5.00 35.77
CA GLU A 6 -10.88 -5.46 35.36
C GLU A 6 -10.08 -4.32 34.72
N ARG A 7 -10.73 -3.52 33.86
CA ARG A 7 -10.10 -2.33 33.27
C ARG A 7 -9.72 -1.31 34.33
N GLN A 8 -10.58 -1.04 35.32
CA GLN A 8 -10.24 -0.16 36.44
C GLN A 8 -9.09 -0.70 37.29
N ALA A 9 -9.03 -2.01 37.53
CA ALA A 9 -7.93 -2.63 38.26
C ALA A 9 -6.59 -2.47 37.51
N LEU A 10 -6.59 -2.67 36.18
CA LEU A 10 -5.39 -2.47 35.36
C LEU A 10 -4.92 -1.01 35.36
N LYS A 11 -5.84 -0.05 35.31
CA LYS A 11 -5.49 1.38 35.41
C LYS A 11 -4.82 1.70 36.74
N ARG A 12 -5.41 1.26 37.86
CA ARG A 12 -4.82 1.44 39.19
C ARG A 12 -3.43 0.81 39.28
N PHE A 13 -3.28 -0.40 38.74
CA PHE A 13 -1.98 -1.07 38.68
C PHE A 13 -0.93 -0.23 37.95
N ILE A 14 -1.29 0.38 36.80
CA ILE A 14 -0.37 1.23 36.03
C ILE A 14 -0.05 2.53 36.79
N GLU A 15 -1.04 3.17 37.40
CA GLU A 15 -0.89 4.41 38.19
C GLU A 15 -0.02 4.23 39.44
N GLU A 16 -0.05 3.03 40.04
CA GLU A 16 0.80 2.61 41.15
C GLU A 16 2.25 2.28 40.72
N GLY A 17 2.59 2.46 39.45
CA GLY A 17 3.92 2.17 38.90
C GLY A 17 4.07 0.76 38.31
N GLY A 18 2.97 0.02 38.20
CA GLY A 18 2.93 -1.28 37.55
C GLY A 18 3.22 -1.20 36.05
N ARG A 19 3.66 -2.32 35.49
CA ARG A 19 4.15 -2.40 34.11
C ARG A 19 3.44 -3.51 33.37
N LEU A 20 2.91 -3.20 32.20
CA LEU A 20 2.02 -4.07 31.44
C LEU A 20 2.61 -4.33 30.05
N LEU A 21 2.61 -5.60 29.63
CA LEU A 21 2.87 -6.00 28.26
C LEU A 21 1.57 -6.50 27.63
N VAL A 22 1.16 -5.90 26.52
CA VAL A 22 -0.01 -6.33 25.75
C VAL A 22 0.45 -6.79 24.39
N MET A 23 0.08 -8.02 24.01
CA MET A 23 0.40 -8.60 22.71
C MET A 23 -0.87 -9.07 22.02
N LEU A 24 -1.04 -8.69 20.76
CA LEU A 24 -2.14 -9.12 19.89
C LEU A 24 -1.57 -9.67 18.58
N GLY A 25 -2.41 -10.24 17.73
CA GLY A 25 -2.02 -10.72 16.40
C GLY A 25 -2.78 -10.03 15.28
N ASP A 26 -2.64 -10.58 14.08
CA ASP A 26 -3.31 -10.09 12.87
C ASP A 26 -4.83 -10.08 12.98
N GLY A 27 -5.46 -9.05 12.41
CA GLY A 27 -6.90 -8.78 12.56
C GLY A 27 -7.27 -8.12 13.89
N GLY A 28 -6.30 -7.89 14.77
CA GLY A 28 -6.44 -7.09 15.98
C GLY A 28 -7.61 -7.51 16.87
N GLU A 29 -8.24 -6.52 17.50
CA GLU A 29 -9.33 -6.74 18.44
C GLU A 29 -10.52 -7.53 17.85
N LYS A 30 -10.88 -7.24 16.59
CA LYS A 30 -12.04 -7.85 15.93
C LYS A 30 -11.88 -9.37 15.77
N ARG A 31 -10.69 -9.83 15.39
CA ARG A 31 -10.42 -11.26 15.21
C ARG A 31 -10.30 -11.99 16.55
N PHE A 32 -9.65 -11.36 17.53
CA PHE A 32 -9.41 -11.95 18.85
C PHE A 32 -10.60 -11.79 19.82
N GLN A 33 -11.69 -11.14 19.40
CA GLN A 33 -12.93 -10.95 20.18
C GLN A 33 -12.69 -10.39 21.58
N THR A 34 -11.79 -9.42 21.67
CA THR A 34 -11.47 -8.69 22.90
C THR A 34 -11.97 -7.26 22.83
N ASN A 35 -11.73 -6.46 23.86
CA ASN A 35 -12.07 -5.04 23.97
C ASN A 35 -10.92 -4.26 24.63
N ILE A 36 -9.69 -4.71 24.41
CA ILE A 36 -8.48 -4.17 25.04
C ILE A 36 -8.14 -2.77 24.51
N ASN A 37 -8.53 -2.42 23.27
CA ASN A 37 -8.30 -1.08 22.74
C ASN A 37 -9.01 -0.01 23.58
N VAL A 38 -10.15 -0.33 24.22
CA VAL A 38 -10.84 0.59 25.15
C VAL A 38 -9.91 1.03 26.30
N LEU A 39 -9.02 0.16 26.78
CA LEU A 39 -8.01 0.52 27.78
C LEU A 39 -6.83 1.26 27.15
N LEU A 40 -6.32 0.76 26.01
CA LEU A 40 -5.10 1.29 25.38
C LEU A 40 -5.31 2.71 24.83
N GLU A 41 -6.50 3.02 24.31
CA GLU A 41 -6.83 4.31 23.71
C GLU A 41 -6.69 5.46 24.70
N GLU A 42 -6.97 5.23 25.98
CA GLU A 42 -6.78 6.23 27.05
C GLU A 42 -5.31 6.61 27.24
N TYR A 43 -4.40 5.68 26.93
CA TYR A 43 -2.95 5.89 26.94
C TYR A 43 -2.42 6.26 25.55
N GLY A 44 -3.31 6.48 24.56
CA GLY A 44 -2.92 6.89 23.21
C GLY A 44 -2.37 5.75 22.35
N LEU A 45 -2.71 4.50 22.66
CA LEU A 45 -2.30 3.32 21.92
C LEU A 45 -3.53 2.59 21.39
N MET A 46 -3.47 2.04 20.18
CA MET A 46 -4.58 1.24 19.64
C MET A 46 -4.03 0.21 18.66
N VAL A 47 -4.52 -1.03 18.74
CA VAL A 47 -4.17 -2.08 17.78
C VAL A 47 -5.17 -2.07 16.63
N ASN A 48 -4.67 -1.92 15.40
CA ASN A 48 -5.49 -1.90 14.20
C ASN A 48 -6.05 -3.30 13.89
N SER A 49 -7.17 -3.33 13.19
CA SER A 49 -7.77 -4.57 12.68
C SER A 49 -7.26 -4.89 11.26
N ASP A 50 -5.94 -4.92 11.11
CA ASP A 50 -5.24 -5.12 9.85
C ASP A 50 -4.23 -6.27 9.95
N VAL A 51 -3.47 -6.48 8.88
CA VAL A 51 -2.42 -7.48 8.84
C VAL A 51 -1.22 -6.93 8.07
N VAL A 52 -0.04 -7.11 8.65
CA VAL A 52 1.22 -6.79 7.99
C VAL A 52 1.57 -7.93 7.04
N ILE A 53 1.80 -7.58 5.78
CA ILE A 53 2.26 -8.49 4.74
C ILE A 53 3.58 -7.98 4.16
N ARG A 54 4.41 -8.90 3.66
CA ARG A 54 5.59 -8.54 2.87
C ARG A 54 5.19 -8.10 1.46
N ASN A 55 5.94 -7.16 0.88
CA ASN A 55 5.76 -6.78 -0.53
C ASN A 55 6.56 -7.66 -1.48
N VAL A 56 7.72 -8.16 -1.01
CA VAL A 56 8.63 -8.97 -1.80
C VAL A 56 8.89 -10.28 -1.07
N TYR A 57 8.97 -11.39 -1.81
CA TYR A 57 9.36 -12.67 -1.26
C TYR A 57 10.79 -12.61 -0.71
N HIS A 58 10.96 -12.99 0.56
CA HIS A 58 12.28 -13.07 1.20
C HIS A 58 12.30 -14.06 2.38
N LYS A 59 13.14 -15.10 2.29
CA LYS A 59 13.39 -16.19 3.27
C LYS A 59 12.20 -17.06 3.69
N TYR A 60 11.06 -16.46 4.04
CA TYR A 60 9.88 -17.11 4.59
C TYR A 60 8.79 -17.35 3.53
N PHE A 61 8.01 -18.41 3.69
CA PHE A 61 7.02 -18.82 2.69
C PHE A 61 5.71 -18.04 2.81
N HIS A 62 5.25 -17.77 4.04
CA HIS A 62 3.95 -17.15 4.23
C HIS A 62 4.04 -15.61 4.09
N PRO A 63 3.15 -14.95 3.33
CA PRO A 63 3.20 -13.49 3.15
C PRO A 63 3.12 -12.69 4.46
N LYS A 64 2.38 -13.21 5.44
CA LYS A 64 2.26 -12.64 6.81
C LYS A 64 3.49 -12.83 7.69
N GLU A 65 4.50 -13.59 7.28
CA GLU A 65 5.77 -13.70 8.00
C GLU A 65 6.68 -12.54 7.60
N ALA A 66 6.30 -11.30 7.90
CA ALA A 66 7.00 -10.11 7.39
C ALA A 66 8.44 -10.02 7.93
N PHE A 67 9.44 -9.88 7.05
CA PHE A 67 10.83 -9.64 7.46
C PHE A 67 11.11 -8.14 7.40
N VAL A 68 11.49 -7.55 8.54
CA VAL A 68 11.71 -6.12 8.69
C VAL A 68 13.19 -5.87 8.99
N ASN A 69 13.87 -5.18 8.08
CA ASN A 69 15.29 -4.84 8.22
C ASN A 69 15.52 -3.39 8.65
N ASN A 70 14.59 -2.49 8.35
CA ASN A 70 14.70 -1.05 8.64
C ASN A 70 13.52 -0.54 9.48
N GLY A 71 13.21 -1.26 10.55
CA GLY A 71 12.03 -1.02 11.39
C GLY A 71 12.32 -0.29 12.70
N VAL A 72 13.56 0.12 12.99
CA VAL A 72 13.89 0.76 14.27
C VAL A 72 13.53 2.24 14.22
N LEU A 73 12.57 2.67 15.03
CA LEU A 73 12.14 4.08 15.11
C LEU A 73 12.92 4.87 16.16
N ASN A 74 13.32 4.24 17.26
CA ASN A 74 14.10 4.91 18.32
C ASN A 74 15.49 4.31 18.46
N ARG A 75 16.54 5.12 18.27
CA ARG A 75 17.93 4.64 18.29
C ARG A 75 18.37 4.07 19.63
N ALA A 76 17.72 4.44 20.74
CA ALA A 76 18.01 3.90 22.07
C ALA A 76 17.80 2.37 22.16
N LEU A 77 16.97 1.80 21.27
CA LEU A 77 16.77 0.35 21.20
C LEU A 77 18.04 -0.40 20.80
N LEU A 78 18.90 0.22 19.98
CA LEU A 78 20.19 -0.37 19.59
C LEU A 78 21.15 -0.44 20.79
N GLU A 79 21.17 0.58 21.64
CA GLU A 79 21.98 0.60 22.86
C GLU A 79 21.52 -0.50 23.83
N LEU A 80 20.21 -0.67 24.00
CA LEU A 80 19.61 -1.75 24.81
C LEU A 80 19.91 -3.14 24.23
N ALA A 81 20.05 -3.24 22.91
CA ALA A 81 20.48 -4.46 22.22
C ALA A 81 22.00 -4.71 22.29
N GLY A 82 22.77 -3.81 22.92
CA GLY A 82 24.23 -3.89 22.99
C GLY A 82 24.95 -3.53 21.69
N LYS A 83 24.28 -2.85 20.76
CA LYS A 83 24.86 -2.38 19.49
C LYS A 83 25.32 -0.92 19.61
N ARG A 84 26.32 -0.55 18.80
CA ARG A 84 26.81 0.83 18.74
C ARG A 84 25.85 1.71 17.95
N VAL A 85 25.55 2.89 18.49
CA VAL A 85 24.77 3.93 17.82
C VAL A 85 25.73 4.93 17.19
N ASP A 86 25.62 5.10 15.87
CA ASP A 86 26.38 6.13 15.16
C ASP A 86 25.50 7.39 15.02
N SER A 87 25.78 8.42 15.82
CA SER A 87 24.99 9.66 15.83
C SER A 87 24.98 10.42 14.50
N ALA A 88 25.93 10.12 13.59
CA ALA A 88 26.07 10.79 12.29
C ALA A 88 25.31 10.08 11.15
N GLN A 89 24.78 8.87 11.35
CA GLN A 89 24.20 8.05 10.28
C GLN A 89 22.85 7.45 10.65
N GLU A 90 21.80 8.28 10.59
CA GLU A 90 20.43 7.88 10.94
C GLU A 90 19.91 6.70 10.10
N LYS A 91 20.24 6.64 8.81
CA LYS A 91 19.89 5.50 7.93
C LYS A 91 20.52 4.18 8.37
N ARG A 92 21.71 4.21 9.01
CA ARG A 92 22.32 2.99 9.56
C ARG A 92 21.65 2.56 10.86
N ASN A 93 21.20 3.53 11.66
CA ASN A 93 20.51 3.25 12.92
C ASN A 93 19.14 2.60 12.67
N SER A 94 18.37 3.05 11.66
CA SER A 94 17.09 2.40 11.33
C SER A 94 17.26 0.96 10.85
N GLN A 95 18.39 0.66 10.18
CA GLN A 95 18.82 -0.68 9.74
C GLN A 95 19.60 -1.47 10.80
N GLY A 96 19.71 -0.93 12.02
CA GLY A 96 20.57 -1.50 13.04
C GLY A 96 20.04 -2.80 13.64
N LEU A 97 18.78 -3.18 13.40
CA LEU A 97 18.18 -4.40 13.95
C LEU A 97 17.17 -5.02 12.98
N ALA A 98 17.37 -6.29 12.65
CA ALA A 98 16.54 -7.02 11.70
C ALA A 98 15.72 -8.11 12.40
N PHE A 99 14.42 -8.17 12.12
CA PHE A 99 13.50 -9.06 12.82
C PHE A 99 12.41 -9.62 11.92
N VAL A 100 11.80 -10.71 12.37
CA VAL A 100 10.61 -11.29 11.73
C VAL A 100 9.40 -10.88 12.54
N TYR A 101 8.41 -10.32 11.86
CA TYR A 101 7.13 -9.89 12.39
C TYR A 101 5.99 -10.76 11.82
N PRO A 102 5.78 -11.96 12.37
CA PRO A 102 4.82 -12.92 11.84
C PRO A 102 3.40 -12.64 12.31
N TYR A 103 2.42 -12.72 11.41
CA TYR A 103 0.98 -12.66 11.72
C TYR A 103 0.62 -11.50 12.68
N GLY A 104 1.17 -10.32 12.42
CA GLY A 104 0.97 -9.15 13.26
C GLY A 104 0.08 -8.09 12.63
N ALA A 105 -0.53 -7.27 13.48
CA ALA A 105 -1.26 -6.06 13.13
C ALA A 105 -0.39 -4.81 13.32
N THR A 106 -0.79 -3.67 12.77
CA THR A 106 -0.14 -2.38 13.07
C THR A 106 -0.78 -1.67 14.24
N LEU A 107 -0.12 -0.63 14.75
CA LEU A 107 -0.56 0.17 15.88
C LEU A 107 -0.80 1.62 15.46
N ASN A 108 -1.82 2.25 16.03
CA ASN A 108 -1.93 3.71 16.09
C ASN A 108 -1.33 4.19 17.41
N VAL A 109 -0.44 5.18 17.32
CA VAL A 109 0.28 5.75 18.47
C VAL A 109 0.05 7.26 18.46
N SER A 110 -0.51 7.79 19.54
CA SER A 110 -0.67 9.23 19.75
C SER A 110 0.59 9.84 20.38
N ARG A 111 0.68 11.17 20.41
CA ARG A 111 1.84 11.91 20.97
C ARG A 111 2.11 11.64 22.46
N ASN A 112 1.15 11.09 23.19
CA ASN A 112 1.31 10.72 24.60
C ASN A 112 2.08 9.40 24.78
N SER A 113 2.33 8.68 23.68
CA SER A 113 3.05 7.42 23.65
C SER A 113 4.13 7.45 22.58
N ILE A 114 5.08 6.54 22.67
CA ILE A 114 6.30 6.53 21.86
C ILE A 114 6.29 5.29 20.98
N ALA A 115 6.37 5.47 19.67
CA ALA A 115 6.54 4.36 18.74
C ALA A 115 8.01 3.87 18.76
N LEU A 116 8.21 2.56 18.85
CA LEU A 116 9.51 1.94 19.01
C LEU A 116 9.98 1.22 17.75
N LEU A 117 9.08 0.43 17.15
CA LEU A 117 9.34 -0.33 15.94
C LEU A 117 8.27 -0.04 14.88
N SER A 118 8.64 -0.14 13.61
CA SER A 118 7.75 -0.05 12.46
C SER A 118 7.83 -1.26 11.54
N THR A 119 6.91 -1.34 10.57
CA THR A 119 6.92 -2.33 9.49
C THR A 119 8.05 -2.12 8.47
N GLY A 120 8.77 -1.00 8.52
CA GLY A 120 9.83 -0.64 7.59
C GLY A 120 9.31 -0.37 6.17
N THR A 121 10.22 -0.36 5.18
CA THR A 121 9.87 -0.01 3.78
C THR A 121 9.61 -1.23 2.88
N ALA A 122 9.79 -2.44 3.40
CA ALA A 122 9.64 -3.69 2.62
C ALA A 122 8.32 -4.43 2.90
N CYS A 123 7.49 -3.91 3.80
CA CYS A 123 6.23 -4.50 4.21
C CYS A 123 5.07 -3.52 3.99
N PHE A 124 3.88 -4.05 3.77
CA PHE A 124 2.65 -3.28 3.68
C PHE A 124 1.77 -3.55 4.90
N PRO A 125 1.19 -2.51 5.52
CA PRO A 125 1.37 -1.08 5.20
C PRO A 125 2.76 -0.56 5.58
N LEU A 126 3.30 0.38 4.79
CA LEU A 126 4.70 0.86 4.86
C LEU A 126 4.93 1.72 6.10
N GLN A 127 6.08 1.58 6.78
CA GLN A 127 6.52 2.45 7.90
C GLN A 127 5.42 2.70 8.97
N ARG A 128 4.63 1.68 9.29
CA ARG A 128 3.58 1.75 10.30
C ARG A 128 4.07 1.19 11.63
N PRO A 129 3.68 1.76 12.79
CA PRO A 129 4.14 1.26 14.09
C PRO A 129 3.70 -0.18 14.35
N VAL A 130 4.57 -0.99 14.94
CA VAL A 130 4.29 -2.39 15.33
C VAL A 130 4.58 -2.66 16.80
N CYS A 131 5.43 -1.83 17.42
CA CYS A 131 5.69 -1.83 18.85
C CYS A 131 5.68 -0.40 19.37
N ALA A 132 5.03 -0.17 20.51
CA ALA A 132 4.92 1.13 21.12
C ALA A 132 4.99 1.05 22.65
N LEU A 133 5.41 2.16 23.27
CA LEU A 133 5.56 2.31 24.71
C LEU A 133 4.80 3.54 25.19
N HIS A 134 3.99 3.35 26.22
CA HIS A 134 3.51 4.44 27.06
C HIS A 134 4.33 4.50 28.35
N GLN A 135 4.75 5.70 28.75
CA GLN A 135 5.38 5.96 30.03
C GLN A 135 4.47 6.88 30.85
N GLY A 136 3.87 6.33 31.89
CA GLY A 136 2.97 7.05 32.79
C GLY A 136 3.71 7.74 33.94
N PRO A 137 3.01 8.54 34.74
CA PRO A 137 3.52 9.04 36.01
C PRO A 137 3.88 7.87 36.96
N ASN A 138 4.79 8.09 37.92
CA ASN A 138 5.26 7.07 38.88
C ASN A 138 5.95 5.83 38.27
N SER A 139 6.59 5.96 37.11
CA SER A 139 7.31 4.87 36.43
C SER A 139 6.44 3.73 35.89
N GLY A 140 5.12 3.93 35.82
CA GLY A 140 4.20 3.00 35.17
C GLY A 140 4.49 2.90 33.66
N ARG A 141 4.39 1.70 33.09
CA ARG A 141 4.73 1.47 31.67
C ARG A 141 3.77 0.52 31.00
N ILE A 142 3.46 0.80 29.74
CA ILE A 142 2.67 -0.11 28.90
C ILE A 142 3.45 -0.32 27.61
N VAL A 143 3.87 -1.55 27.34
CA VAL A 143 4.44 -1.94 26.05
C VAL A 143 3.37 -2.69 25.27
N VAL A 144 3.12 -2.27 24.04
CA VAL A 144 2.17 -2.93 23.14
C VAL A 144 2.94 -3.47 21.93
N LEU A 145 2.77 -4.75 21.65
CA LEU A 145 3.32 -5.43 20.48
C LEU A 145 2.18 -6.01 19.63
N GLY A 146 2.14 -5.66 18.35
CA GLY A 146 1.06 -6.12 17.46
C GLY A 146 1.22 -7.54 16.92
N SER A 147 2.24 -8.30 17.38
CA SER A 147 2.42 -9.73 17.05
C SER A 147 2.77 -10.53 18.30
N CYS A 148 1.87 -11.42 18.71
CA CYS A 148 2.15 -12.43 19.73
C CYS A 148 3.07 -13.56 19.23
N HIS A 149 3.01 -13.87 17.93
CA HIS A 149 3.81 -14.93 17.33
C HIS A 149 5.31 -14.58 17.25
N MET A 150 5.65 -13.29 17.27
CA MET A 150 7.04 -12.81 17.24
C MET A 150 7.89 -13.38 18.39
N LEU A 151 7.30 -13.57 19.56
CA LEU A 151 7.95 -14.11 20.76
C LEU A 151 7.66 -15.60 21.00
N ALA A 152 7.01 -16.28 20.05
CA ALA A 152 6.76 -17.71 20.14
C ALA A 152 8.01 -18.52 19.74
N ASP A 153 8.11 -19.76 20.24
CA ASP A 153 9.24 -20.67 20.00
C ASP A 153 9.64 -20.80 18.53
N LEU A 154 8.66 -20.75 17.61
CA LEU A 154 8.90 -20.87 16.17
C LEU A 154 9.70 -19.68 15.57
N TYR A 155 9.64 -18.51 16.21
CA TYR A 155 10.20 -17.27 15.68
C TYR A 155 11.19 -16.56 16.60
N ILE A 156 11.26 -16.94 17.88
CA ILE A 156 12.13 -16.24 18.83
C ILE A 156 13.62 -16.34 18.46
N ASP A 157 14.05 -17.49 17.95
CA ASP A 157 15.44 -17.75 17.53
C ASP A 157 15.72 -17.28 16.08
N LYS A 158 14.73 -16.72 15.39
CA LYS A 158 14.88 -16.26 14.01
C LYS A 158 15.35 -14.79 13.98
N GLU A 159 16.32 -14.52 13.12
CA GLU A 159 16.95 -13.20 12.95
C GLU A 159 17.41 -12.63 14.31
N GLU A 160 16.95 -11.45 14.71
CA GLU A 160 17.26 -10.84 16.02
C GLU A 160 16.03 -10.69 16.92
N ASN A 161 15.01 -11.55 16.77
CA ASN A 161 13.80 -11.52 17.60
C ASN A 161 14.11 -11.67 19.10
N ASN A 162 15.07 -12.52 19.46
CA ASN A 162 15.55 -12.67 20.84
C ASN A 162 16.05 -11.33 21.44
N LYS A 163 16.76 -10.51 20.65
CA LYS A 163 17.18 -9.17 21.11
C LYS A 163 15.99 -8.25 21.35
N ILE A 164 14.93 -8.35 20.55
CA ILE A 164 13.70 -7.57 20.76
C ILE A 164 12.99 -8.00 22.03
N GLN A 165 12.95 -9.30 22.32
CA GLN A 165 12.46 -9.80 23.59
C GLN A 165 13.24 -9.19 24.75
N ASP A 166 14.57 -9.23 24.70
CA ASP A 166 15.44 -8.65 25.73
C ASP A 166 15.16 -7.15 25.92
N ILE A 167 15.01 -6.40 24.82
CA ILE A 167 14.68 -4.97 24.86
C ILE A 167 13.31 -4.74 25.52
N ILE A 168 12.29 -5.51 25.16
CA ILE A 168 10.94 -5.40 25.75
C ILE A 168 11.01 -5.71 27.26
N MET A 169 11.71 -6.77 27.64
CA MET A 169 11.88 -7.15 29.05
C MET A 169 12.68 -6.10 29.83
N GLN A 170 13.72 -5.50 29.23
CA GLN A 170 14.46 -4.40 29.82
C GLN A 170 13.56 -3.16 30.00
N LEU A 171 12.75 -2.81 28.99
CA LEU A 171 11.77 -1.72 29.08
C LEU A 171 10.75 -1.94 30.20
N LEU A 172 10.39 -3.19 30.49
CA LEU A 172 9.46 -3.55 31.55
C LEU A 172 10.14 -3.77 32.90
N THR A 173 11.45 -4.00 32.99
CA THR A 173 12.10 -4.37 34.26
C THR A 173 13.01 -3.27 34.81
N ARG A 174 13.69 -2.52 33.94
CA ARG A 174 14.63 -1.48 34.33
C ARG A 174 13.97 -0.14 34.55
N GLU A 175 14.35 0.60 35.59
CA GLU A 175 13.84 1.96 35.84
C GLU A 175 14.56 3.03 35.02
N ASP A 176 15.81 2.78 34.63
CA ASP A 176 16.76 3.73 34.06
C ASP A 176 16.73 3.83 32.52
N VAL A 177 15.74 3.23 31.86
CA VAL A 177 15.66 3.27 30.39
C VAL A 177 15.27 4.66 29.89
N LYS A 178 16.22 5.36 29.29
CA LYS A 178 16.01 6.66 28.63
C LYS A 178 15.95 6.46 27.13
N LEU A 179 14.81 6.80 26.54
CA LEU A 179 14.64 6.82 25.09
C LEU A 179 15.16 8.13 24.50
N ASN A 180 15.54 8.10 23.23
CA ASN A 180 15.91 9.32 22.52
C ASN A 180 14.66 10.21 22.34
N GLN A 181 14.73 11.46 22.80
CA GLN A 181 13.58 12.37 22.78
C GLN A 181 13.26 12.94 21.40
N ILE A 182 14.23 13.01 20.49
CA ILE A 182 14.04 13.50 19.13
C ILE A 182 13.21 12.46 18.38
N ASP A 183 13.71 11.23 18.36
CA ASP A 183 13.05 10.08 17.74
C ASP A 183 11.66 9.79 18.37
N ALA A 184 11.48 10.08 19.66
CA ALA A 184 10.21 9.91 20.35
C ALA A 184 9.16 10.97 19.96
N ARG A 185 9.59 12.20 19.64
CA ARG A 185 8.69 13.31 19.28
C ARG A 185 8.33 13.29 17.80
N ASP A 186 9.28 12.92 16.95
CA ASP A 186 9.12 12.89 15.50
C ASP A 186 9.63 11.57 14.91
N PRO A 187 8.89 10.46 15.14
CA PRO A 187 9.24 9.16 14.58
C PRO A 187 8.94 9.11 13.08
N ASP A 188 9.79 8.42 12.31
CA ASP A 188 9.65 8.19 10.86
C ASP A 188 8.52 7.18 10.55
N ILE A 189 7.28 7.66 10.61
CA ILE A 189 6.04 6.91 10.44
C ILE A 189 5.25 7.50 9.27
N THR A 190 4.56 6.65 8.50
CA THR A 190 3.59 7.12 7.50
C THR A 190 2.16 7.07 8.02
N ASP A 191 1.33 7.93 7.43
CA ASP A 191 -0.11 7.91 7.68
C ASP A 191 -0.74 6.60 7.21
N TYR A 192 -1.74 6.15 7.97
CA TYR A 192 -2.43 4.91 7.68
C TYR A 192 -3.32 5.09 6.44
N THR A 193 -2.88 4.53 5.32
CA THR A 193 -3.66 4.49 4.07
C THR A 193 -4.52 3.25 4.05
N THR A 194 -5.83 3.44 3.93
CA THR A 194 -6.77 2.33 3.71
C THR A 194 -6.88 2.08 2.22
N VAL A 195 -6.50 0.88 1.79
CA VAL A 195 -6.77 0.42 0.42
C VAL A 195 -8.14 -0.26 0.47
N PRO A 196 -9.11 0.16 -0.37
CA PRO A 196 -10.39 -0.52 -0.44
C PRO A 196 -10.20 -1.95 -0.94
N ASP A 197 -11.08 -2.87 -0.55
CA ASP A 197 -11.03 -4.25 -1.02
C ASP A 197 -11.32 -4.30 -2.52
N ILE A 198 -10.24 -4.33 -3.32
CA ILE A 198 -10.30 -4.30 -4.78
C ILE A 198 -10.99 -5.56 -5.31
N ALA A 199 -10.79 -6.72 -4.66
CA ALA A 199 -11.42 -7.97 -5.08
C ALA A 199 -12.95 -7.89 -4.88
N TYR A 200 -13.39 -7.45 -3.71
CA TYR A 200 -14.81 -7.24 -3.45
C TYR A 200 -15.44 -6.17 -4.35
N LEU A 201 -14.71 -5.08 -4.66
CA LEU A 201 -15.19 -4.05 -5.58
C LEU A 201 -15.26 -4.55 -7.03
N ALA A 202 -14.32 -5.40 -7.46
CA ALA A 202 -14.32 -6.01 -8.79
C ALA A 202 -15.45 -7.03 -8.96
N ASP A 203 -15.83 -7.73 -7.89
CA ASP A 203 -16.96 -8.67 -7.89
C ASP A 203 -18.33 -7.97 -7.91
N ARG A 204 -18.40 -6.64 -7.72
CA ARG A 204 -19.67 -5.92 -7.81
C ARG A 204 -20.10 -5.82 -9.28
N PRO A 205 -21.33 -6.23 -9.63
CA PRO A 205 -21.84 -6.05 -10.98
C PRO A 205 -21.89 -4.55 -11.29
N LEU A 206 -21.07 -4.12 -12.25
CA LEU A 206 -21.15 -2.78 -12.80
C LEU A 206 -22.42 -2.73 -13.65
N GLY A 207 -23.38 -1.89 -13.24
CA GLY A 207 -24.56 -1.62 -14.05
C GLY A 207 -24.14 -0.83 -15.28
N CYS A 208 -23.85 -1.52 -16.37
CA CYS A 208 -23.72 -0.89 -17.67
C CYS A 208 -25.12 -0.48 -18.14
N LEU A 209 -25.31 0.80 -18.44
CA LEU A 209 -26.34 1.15 -19.41
C LEU A 209 -25.80 0.66 -20.74
N ASP A 210 -26.53 -0.25 -21.38
CA ASP A 210 -26.22 -0.70 -22.73
C ASP A 210 -26.07 0.56 -23.60
N GLU A 211 -24.90 0.71 -24.22
CA GLU A 211 -24.74 1.76 -25.23
C GLU A 211 -25.74 1.45 -26.34
N SER A 212 -26.41 2.47 -26.87
CA SER A 212 -27.35 2.25 -27.97
C SER A 212 -26.60 1.52 -29.08
N GLU A 213 -27.13 0.38 -29.54
CA GLU A 213 -26.56 -0.35 -30.67
C GLU A 213 -26.24 0.62 -31.81
N GLU A 214 -25.05 0.46 -32.42
CA GLU A 214 -24.67 1.28 -33.56
C GLU A 214 -25.73 1.16 -34.65
N LEU A 215 -26.24 2.32 -35.09
CA LEU A 215 -27.24 2.35 -36.15
C LEU A 215 -26.68 1.62 -37.39
N PRO A 216 -27.50 0.76 -38.05
CA PRO A 216 -27.07 0.08 -39.26
C PRO A 216 -26.52 1.06 -40.29
N SER A 217 -25.43 0.69 -40.96
CA SER A 217 -24.79 1.54 -41.97
C SER A 217 -25.71 1.87 -43.15
N ASP A 218 -26.65 0.97 -43.45
CA ASP A 218 -27.71 1.17 -44.43
C ASP A 218 -29.01 1.58 -43.73
N TYR A 219 -29.40 2.84 -43.91
CA TYR A 219 -30.60 3.42 -43.30
C TYR A 219 -31.89 2.76 -43.77
N MET A 220 -31.90 2.05 -44.90
CA MET A 220 -33.09 1.34 -45.40
C MET A 220 -33.54 0.22 -44.46
N ASN A 221 -32.65 -0.33 -43.63
CA ASN A 221 -32.99 -1.34 -42.63
C ASN A 221 -33.83 -0.79 -41.47
N LEU A 222 -33.88 0.54 -41.30
CA LEU A 222 -34.72 1.20 -40.30
C LEU A 222 -36.19 1.33 -40.76
N PHE A 223 -36.47 1.09 -42.05
CA PHE A 223 -37.80 1.22 -42.62
C PHE A 223 -38.45 -0.16 -42.76
N GLU A 224 -39.37 -0.47 -41.85
CA GLU A 224 -40.20 -1.66 -41.95
C GLU A 224 -41.28 -1.42 -43.03
N LEU A 225 -41.05 -1.92 -44.25
CA LEU A 225 -41.97 -1.76 -45.39
C LEU A 225 -43.16 -2.73 -45.37
N ASN A 226 -43.18 -3.65 -44.41
CA ASN A 226 -44.27 -4.60 -44.24
C ASN A 226 -45.47 -3.88 -43.61
N LEU A 227 -46.47 -3.60 -44.43
CA LEU A 227 -47.76 -3.10 -43.95
C LEU A 227 -48.35 -4.10 -42.95
N PHE A 228 -48.61 -3.63 -41.73
CA PHE A 228 -49.24 -4.41 -40.67
C PHE A 228 -50.54 -5.06 -41.16
N LYS A 229 -50.58 -6.41 -41.18
CA LYS A 229 -51.78 -7.17 -41.49
C LYS A 229 -52.48 -7.53 -40.18
N LEU A 230 -53.64 -6.92 -39.94
CA LEU A 230 -54.48 -7.24 -38.79
C LEU A 230 -55.25 -8.53 -39.11
N ASP A 231 -54.80 -9.65 -38.55
CA ASP A 231 -55.40 -10.96 -38.77
C ASP A 231 -56.11 -11.45 -37.48
N ASN A 232 -57.40 -11.73 -37.59
CA ASN A 232 -58.23 -12.11 -36.43
C ASN A 232 -58.16 -13.62 -36.11
N LEU A 233 -57.16 -14.33 -36.64
CA LEU A 233 -57.00 -15.78 -36.47
C LEU A 233 -56.88 -16.20 -35.00
N ALA A 234 -56.31 -15.35 -34.14
CA ALA A 234 -56.13 -15.63 -32.72
C ALA A 234 -57.35 -15.26 -31.85
N LEU A 235 -58.36 -14.59 -32.42
CA LEU A 235 -59.54 -14.13 -31.67
C LEU A 235 -60.32 -15.28 -31.00
N PRO A 236 -60.55 -16.44 -31.64
CA PRO A 236 -61.25 -17.56 -31.01
C PRO A 236 -60.51 -18.09 -29.78
N THR A 237 -59.19 -18.29 -29.90
CA THR A 237 -58.35 -18.76 -28.80
C THR A 237 -58.38 -17.79 -27.62
N VAL A 238 -58.39 -16.48 -27.89
CA VAL A 238 -58.52 -15.46 -26.85
C VAL A 238 -59.87 -15.53 -26.16
N LEU A 239 -60.98 -15.72 -26.89
CA LEU A 239 -62.32 -15.85 -26.32
C LEU A 239 -62.44 -17.09 -25.42
N ASP A 240 -61.91 -18.24 -25.86
CA ASP A 240 -61.89 -19.47 -25.06
C ASP A 240 -61.07 -19.27 -23.76
N SER A 241 -60.00 -18.48 -23.82
CA SER A 241 -59.15 -18.17 -22.66
C SER A 241 -59.89 -17.38 -21.59
N TYR A 242 -60.86 -16.52 -21.95
CA TYR A 242 -61.67 -15.78 -20.97
C TYR A 242 -62.52 -16.72 -20.11
N GLU A 243 -63.08 -17.78 -20.71
CA GLU A 243 -63.83 -18.79 -19.97
C GLU A 243 -62.92 -19.62 -19.06
N GLU A 244 -61.76 -20.05 -19.55
CA GLU A 244 -60.79 -20.84 -18.77
C GLU A 244 -60.27 -20.06 -17.54
N LEU A 245 -60.00 -18.77 -17.72
CA LEU A 245 -59.49 -17.90 -16.65
C LEU A 245 -60.60 -17.34 -15.75
N GLN A 246 -61.87 -17.66 -16.00
CA GLN A 246 -63.04 -17.13 -15.29
C GLN A 246 -63.09 -15.59 -15.27
N ILE A 247 -62.58 -14.95 -16.32
CA ILE A 247 -62.58 -13.50 -16.48
C ILE A 247 -63.81 -13.11 -17.30
N LYS A 248 -64.56 -12.10 -16.84
CA LYS A 248 -65.70 -11.60 -17.61
C LYS A 248 -65.22 -10.96 -18.92
N HIS A 249 -65.74 -11.43 -20.04
CA HIS A 249 -65.53 -10.82 -21.35
C HIS A 249 -66.38 -9.55 -21.49
N GLU A 250 -65.91 -8.45 -20.89
CA GLU A 250 -66.53 -7.12 -20.94
C GLU A 250 -65.53 -6.08 -21.47
N PRO A 251 -66.00 -5.02 -22.16
CA PRO A 251 -65.11 -3.94 -22.61
C PRO A 251 -64.42 -3.33 -21.39
N LEU A 252 -63.09 -3.43 -21.35
CA LEU A 252 -62.28 -2.95 -20.23
C LEU A 252 -62.58 -1.47 -19.96
N GLY A 253 -63.11 -1.20 -18.77
CA GLY A 253 -63.25 0.16 -18.27
C GLY A 253 -61.87 0.77 -17.99
N LEU A 254 -61.74 2.07 -18.20
CA LEU A 254 -60.49 2.78 -17.93
C LEU A 254 -60.29 2.90 -16.40
N ILE A 255 -59.68 1.89 -15.79
CA ILE A 255 -59.21 2.01 -14.40
C ILE A 255 -58.06 3.00 -14.43
N ARG A 256 -58.25 4.20 -13.89
CA ARG A 256 -57.14 5.15 -13.70
C ARG A 256 -56.24 4.56 -12.60
N PRO A 257 -55.03 4.07 -12.91
CA PRO A 257 -54.14 3.57 -11.87
C PRO A 257 -53.80 4.72 -10.93
N HIS A 258 -53.95 4.51 -9.63
CA HIS A 258 -53.50 5.45 -8.61
C HIS A 258 -52.06 5.08 -8.28
N PHE A 259 -51.11 5.78 -8.90
CA PHE A 259 -49.70 5.63 -8.57
C PHE A 259 -49.35 6.65 -7.50
N ASP A 260 -49.10 6.18 -6.28
CA ASP A 260 -48.40 7.00 -5.30
C ASP A 260 -46.98 7.20 -5.82
N SER A 261 -46.66 8.41 -6.28
CA SER A 261 -45.32 8.81 -6.67
C SER A 261 -44.66 9.53 -5.48
N PRO A 262 -43.94 8.82 -4.58
CA PRO A 262 -43.30 9.46 -3.43
C PRO A 262 -42.16 10.40 -3.83
N PHE A 263 -41.73 10.35 -5.09
CA PHE A 263 -40.64 11.16 -5.63
C PHE A 263 -41.17 12.31 -6.49
N PRO A 264 -40.49 13.47 -6.49
CA PRO A 264 -40.82 14.58 -7.38
C PRO A 264 -40.77 14.14 -8.86
N PRO A 265 -41.54 14.79 -9.75
CA PRO A 265 -41.58 14.46 -11.16
C PRO A 265 -40.18 14.54 -11.77
N LEU A 266 -39.72 13.41 -12.33
CA LEU A 266 -38.42 13.31 -12.97
C LEU A 266 -38.41 14.14 -14.26
N ILE A 267 -37.34 14.91 -14.46
CA ILE A 267 -37.09 15.65 -15.71
C ILE A 267 -36.10 14.81 -16.53
N PRO A 268 -36.37 14.58 -17.83
CA PRO A 268 -35.43 13.86 -18.69
C PRO A 268 -34.09 14.61 -18.73
N SER A 269 -33.00 13.90 -18.43
CA SER A 269 -31.66 14.45 -18.51
C SER A 269 -31.34 14.75 -19.98
N VAL A 270 -31.03 16.01 -20.27
CA VAL A 270 -30.56 16.44 -21.61
C VAL A 270 -29.11 16.02 -21.88
N PHE A 271 -28.41 15.53 -20.85
CA PHE A 271 -27.04 15.05 -20.95
C PHE A 271 -26.97 13.56 -20.66
N PRO A 272 -26.15 12.80 -21.41
CA PRO A 272 -25.86 11.42 -21.06
C PRO A 272 -25.26 11.37 -19.66
N PRO A 273 -25.55 10.33 -18.86
CA PRO A 273 -24.96 10.16 -17.54
C PRO A 273 -23.43 10.12 -17.68
N GLN A 274 -22.73 11.10 -17.11
CA GLN A 274 -21.28 11.06 -17.01
C GLN A 274 -20.90 10.03 -15.95
N PHE A 275 -20.52 8.84 -16.41
CA PHE A 275 -19.84 7.88 -15.56
C PHE A 275 -18.50 8.47 -15.16
N ARG A 276 -18.17 8.41 -13.85
CA ARG A 276 -16.81 8.66 -13.38
C ARG A 276 -15.94 7.48 -13.77
N ALA A 277 -15.68 7.31 -15.06
CA ALA A 277 -14.58 6.47 -15.50
C ALA A 277 -13.31 7.07 -14.87
N LEU A 278 -12.50 6.21 -14.24
CA LEU A 278 -11.16 6.62 -13.87
C LEU A 278 -10.48 7.06 -15.17
N LYS A 279 -9.76 8.19 -15.12
CA LYS A 279 -8.91 8.56 -16.25
C LYS A 279 -7.98 7.40 -16.52
N ASP A 280 -7.73 7.11 -17.80
CA ASP A 280 -6.71 6.15 -18.18
C ASP A 280 -5.43 6.46 -17.41
N PRO A 281 -4.72 5.44 -16.89
CA PRO A 281 -3.48 5.66 -16.17
C PRO A 281 -2.59 6.53 -17.04
N GLY A 282 -2.14 7.66 -16.47
CA GLY A 282 -1.23 8.54 -17.18
C GLY A 282 0.02 7.74 -17.50
N LEU A 283 0.18 7.34 -18.75
CA LEU A 283 1.43 6.83 -19.25
C LEU A 283 2.43 7.97 -19.06
N GLU A 284 3.33 7.83 -18.08
CA GLU A 284 4.60 8.55 -18.15
C GLU A 284 5.16 8.21 -19.53
N LEU A 285 5.42 9.24 -20.33
CA LEU A 285 5.98 9.11 -21.67
C LEU A 285 7.43 8.62 -21.53
N PHE A 286 7.57 7.37 -21.11
CA PHE A 286 8.83 6.64 -21.07
C PHE A 286 9.17 6.35 -22.52
N ASP A 287 10.21 6.99 -23.02
CA ASP A 287 10.73 6.70 -24.35
C ASP A 287 11.49 5.36 -24.27
N LEU A 288 10.76 4.28 -24.54
CA LEU A 288 11.30 2.93 -24.50
C LEU A 288 12.40 2.76 -25.56
N ASP A 289 12.37 3.53 -26.65
CA ASP A 289 13.41 3.46 -27.67
C ASP A 289 14.73 4.06 -27.12
N GLU A 290 14.68 5.09 -26.28
CA GLU A 290 15.86 5.67 -25.65
C GLU A 290 16.51 4.69 -24.65
N GLU A 291 15.72 4.02 -23.81
CA GLU A 291 16.21 3.10 -22.78
C GLU A 291 16.66 1.73 -23.33
N PHE A 292 16.02 1.23 -24.39
CA PHE A 292 16.38 -0.06 -25.00
C PHE A 292 17.35 0.05 -26.18
N SER A 293 17.64 1.27 -26.66
CA SER A 293 18.63 1.47 -27.72
C SER A 293 20.02 1.04 -27.28
N SER A 294 20.70 0.32 -28.17
CA SER A 294 22.08 -0.09 -27.93
C SER A 294 23.01 1.13 -27.89
N GLN A 295 24.14 1.03 -27.18
CA GLN A 295 25.14 2.11 -27.12
C GLN A 295 25.57 2.59 -28.53
N MET A 296 25.60 1.69 -29.50
CA MET A 296 25.96 1.99 -30.88
C MET A 296 24.90 2.83 -31.61
N GLU A 297 23.62 2.53 -31.40
CA GLU A 297 22.50 3.30 -31.97
C GLU A 297 22.41 4.70 -31.34
N ARG A 298 22.61 4.80 -30.02
CA ARG A 298 22.65 6.08 -29.31
C ARG A 298 23.78 6.98 -29.81
N LEU A 299 24.97 6.42 -30.03
CA LEU A 299 26.09 7.15 -30.63
C LEU A 299 25.76 7.57 -32.07
N ALA A 300 25.16 6.71 -32.89
CA ALA A 300 24.78 7.07 -34.25
C ALA A 300 23.76 8.21 -34.30
N GLN A 301 22.77 8.22 -33.38
CA GLN A 301 21.81 9.30 -33.24
C GLN A 301 22.48 10.61 -32.79
N LEU A 302 23.41 10.53 -31.82
CA LEU A 302 24.20 11.67 -31.36
C LEU A 302 25.01 12.28 -32.52
N THR A 303 25.68 11.45 -33.32
CA THR A 303 26.48 11.89 -34.48
C THR A 303 25.63 12.60 -35.53
N ASN A 304 24.39 12.18 -35.73
CA ASN A 304 23.47 12.83 -36.67
C ASN A 304 22.91 14.16 -36.14
N ARG A 305 22.95 14.37 -34.82
CA ARG A 305 22.38 15.55 -34.15
C ARG A 305 23.40 16.69 -34.01
N CYS A 306 24.69 16.38 -33.94
CA CYS A 306 25.76 17.35 -33.73
C CYS A 306 26.40 17.82 -35.05
N THR A 307 26.86 19.07 -35.08
CA THR A 307 27.70 19.64 -36.15
C THR A 307 29.11 19.94 -35.63
N ASP A 308 30.01 20.39 -36.51
CA ASP A 308 31.42 20.69 -36.16
C ASP A 308 31.59 21.77 -35.07
N ASP A 309 30.55 22.55 -34.78
CA ASP A 309 30.56 23.58 -33.73
C ASP A 309 30.27 23.01 -32.32
N ASP A 310 29.69 21.79 -32.23
CA ASP A 310 29.24 21.16 -30.98
C ASP A 310 30.20 20.08 -30.44
N LEU A 311 31.47 20.16 -30.80
CA LEU A 311 32.48 19.12 -30.51
C LEU A 311 32.60 18.81 -29.01
N ASP A 312 32.59 19.83 -28.15
CA ASP A 312 32.69 19.63 -26.69
C ASP A 312 31.47 18.90 -26.12
N TYR A 313 30.27 19.19 -26.65
CA TYR A 313 29.03 18.54 -26.25
C TYR A 313 29.00 17.09 -26.74
N TYR A 314 29.39 16.85 -27.99
CA TYR A 314 29.46 15.52 -28.59
C TYR A 314 30.40 14.59 -27.79
N ILE A 315 31.58 15.09 -27.37
CA ILE A 315 32.56 14.28 -26.62
C ILE A 315 32.05 13.94 -25.22
N LEU A 316 31.33 14.84 -24.56
CA LEU A 316 30.80 14.60 -23.21
C LEU A 316 29.64 13.59 -23.22
N GLU A 317 28.68 13.76 -24.12
CA GLU A 317 27.53 12.85 -24.29
C GLU A 317 27.97 11.46 -24.75
N ALA A 318 28.94 11.37 -25.68
CA ALA A 318 29.52 10.10 -26.08
C ALA A 318 30.20 9.38 -24.90
N GLY A 319 30.87 10.13 -24.02
CA GLY A 319 31.46 9.60 -22.78
C GLY A 319 30.40 9.06 -21.80
N GLU A 320 29.22 9.67 -21.78
CA GLU A 320 28.08 9.23 -20.95
C GLU A 320 27.43 7.96 -21.50
N ILE A 321 27.17 7.91 -22.81
CA ILE A 321 26.64 6.72 -23.50
C ILE A 321 27.57 5.50 -23.33
N LEU A 322 28.88 5.72 -23.36
CA LEU A 322 29.91 4.69 -23.16
C LEU A 322 30.17 4.35 -21.68
N GLY A 323 29.51 5.04 -20.73
CA GLY A 323 29.59 4.74 -19.31
C GLY A 323 30.91 5.15 -18.62
N VAL A 324 31.70 6.05 -19.22
CA VAL A 324 33.01 6.48 -18.69
C VAL A 324 32.88 7.08 -17.28
N PHE A 325 31.76 7.73 -16.98
CA PHE A 325 31.52 8.40 -15.70
C PHE A 325 30.99 7.49 -14.58
N GLN A 326 30.61 6.25 -14.87
CA GLN A 326 29.98 5.37 -13.86
C GLN A 326 30.99 4.87 -12.81
N ASN A 327 32.28 4.75 -13.16
CA ASN A 327 33.31 4.15 -12.30
C ASN A 327 34.63 4.95 -12.20
N SER A 328 34.76 6.09 -12.87
CA SER A 328 36.02 6.84 -12.95
C SER A 328 35.93 8.22 -12.29
N SER A 329 37.00 8.67 -11.64
CA SER A 329 37.14 10.03 -11.06
C SER A 329 37.43 11.10 -12.14
N VAL A 330 37.00 10.84 -13.38
CA VAL A 330 37.29 11.69 -14.54
C VAL A 330 36.42 12.95 -14.45
N LYS A 331 37.04 14.12 -14.56
CA LYS A 331 36.33 15.40 -14.59
C LYS A 331 35.49 15.47 -15.87
N ARG A 332 34.28 16.05 -15.79
CA ARG A 332 33.40 16.31 -16.94
C ARG A 332 33.98 17.41 -17.85
N GLN A 333 35.06 17.09 -18.55
CA GLN A 333 35.72 17.94 -19.54
C GLN A 333 36.09 17.07 -20.75
N ALA A 334 35.86 17.58 -21.96
CA ALA A 334 36.10 16.83 -23.20
C ALA A 334 37.53 16.27 -23.30
N ALA A 335 38.53 17.07 -22.91
CA ALA A 335 39.93 16.64 -22.89
C ALA A 335 40.19 15.45 -21.95
N ALA A 336 39.52 15.39 -20.80
CA ALA A 336 39.70 14.33 -19.81
C ALA A 336 39.02 13.01 -20.24
N VAL A 337 37.90 13.09 -20.96
CA VAL A 337 37.24 11.92 -21.55
C VAL A 337 38.12 11.30 -22.64
N LEU A 338 38.69 12.12 -23.52
CA LEU A 338 39.59 11.64 -24.57
C LEU A 338 40.86 11.01 -23.99
N ASP A 339 41.50 11.65 -23.00
CA ASP A 339 42.70 11.11 -22.35
C ASP A 339 42.45 9.72 -21.72
N HIS A 340 41.29 9.54 -21.08
CA HIS A 340 40.91 8.25 -20.52
C HIS A 340 40.73 7.16 -21.59
N ILE A 341 40.02 7.48 -22.67
CA ILE A 341 39.79 6.54 -23.79
C ILE A 341 41.12 6.20 -24.48
N PHE A 342 41.96 7.19 -24.77
CA PHE A 342 43.26 6.94 -25.40
C PHE A 342 44.20 6.12 -24.52
N THR A 343 44.15 6.31 -23.20
CA THR A 343 44.91 5.49 -22.25
C THR A 343 44.45 4.03 -22.30
N GLN A 344 43.14 3.78 -22.27
CA GLN A 344 42.58 2.43 -22.38
C GLN A 344 42.90 1.76 -23.72
N VAL A 345 42.85 2.50 -24.84
CA VAL A 345 43.23 1.98 -26.17
C VAL A 345 44.73 1.65 -26.20
N CYS A 346 45.58 2.46 -25.58
CA CYS A 346 47.01 2.18 -25.47
C CYS A 346 47.27 0.93 -24.62
N GLU A 347 46.57 0.76 -23.50
CA GLU A 347 46.65 -0.43 -22.65
C GLU A 347 46.17 -1.69 -23.38
N PHE A 348 45.03 -1.60 -24.09
CA PHE A 348 44.51 -2.69 -24.90
C PHE A 348 45.47 -3.11 -26.01
N LYS A 349 46.11 -2.14 -26.69
CA LYS A 349 47.13 -2.43 -27.71
C LYS A 349 48.41 -3.05 -27.13
N LYS A 350 48.79 -2.72 -25.90
CA LYS A 350 49.91 -3.38 -25.19
C LYS A 350 49.61 -4.83 -24.85
N LEU A 351 48.35 -5.18 -24.59
CA LEU A 351 47.92 -6.55 -24.31
C LEU A 351 47.93 -7.48 -25.54
N ASN A 352 47.81 -6.92 -26.76
CA ASN A 352 47.78 -7.68 -28.02
C ASN A 352 49.16 -7.74 -28.74
N GLN A 353 50.26 -7.65 -28.00
CA GLN A 353 51.64 -7.81 -28.53
C GLN A 353 52.22 -9.22 -28.32
N ASP A 354 51.38 -10.25 -28.44
CA ASP A 354 51.80 -11.63 -28.70
C ASP A 354 51.31 -12.09 -30.09
#